data_AF-A0A9W7G1B6-F1
#
_entry.id   AF-A0A9W7G1B6-F1
#
_cell.length_a   1.000
_cell.length_b   1.000
_cell.length_c   1.000
_cell.angle_alpha   90.00
_cell.angle_beta   90.00
_cell.angle_gamma   90.00
#
_symmetry.space_group_name_H-M   'P 1'
#
loop_
_entity.id
_entity.type
_entity.pdbx_description
1 polymer ?
#
loop_
_entity_poly.entity_id
_entity_poly.type
_entity_poly.pdbx_seq_one_letter_code
_entity_poly.pdbx_strand_id
1 'polypeptide(L)'
;MSESSLAALRVVLDHREVDETIALRREVDETIALRRKLAEAEAACPAIFAEIGDMFEHRRDERMQNYEPDLFEYLGRTAGSSVSHTTIHGGTVTVAAGWLIFKHIAGTGFGDYYGAVNGGMRDVIGAWPEASYWVYDDEGKYDENVFCLPPDKCYCFRKPEEYMDEEEDDEEEEDDVM
;
A
#
# COMPACT_ATOMS: atom_id res chain seq x y z
N MET A 1 -60.06 28.16 7.13
CA MET A 1 -59.36 26.94 7.61
C MET A 1 -59.64 26.82 9.10
N SER A 2 -59.99 25.63 9.59
CA SER A 2 -60.27 25.43 11.02
C SER A 2 -58.96 25.33 11.80
N GLU A 3 -58.95 25.69 13.09
CA GLU A 3 -57.77 25.53 13.95
C GLU A 3 -57.26 24.08 13.97
N SER A 4 -58.17 23.11 13.85
CA SER A 4 -57.85 21.69 13.73
C SER A 4 -57.04 21.35 12.47
N SER A 5 -57.27 22.04 11.34
CA SER A 5 -56.51 21.81 10.11
C SER A 5 -55.11 22.43 10.13
N LEU A 6 -54.92 23.54 10.86
CA LEU A 6 -53.60 24.13 11.11
C LEU A 6 -52.75 23.27 12.07
N ALA A 7 -53.36 22.71 13.12
CA ALA A 7 -52.67 21.83 14.06
C ALA A 7 -52.16 20.54 13.41
N ALA A 8 -52.97 19.92 12.55
CA ALA A 8 -52.58 18.71 11.81
C ALA A 8 -51.42 18.96 10.83
N LEU A 9 -51.43 20.10 10.14
CA LEU A 9 -50.35 20.48 9.22
C LEU A 9 -49.02 20.68 9.95
N ARG A 10 -49.04 21.26 11.15
CA ARG A 10 -47.84 21.47 11.97
C ARG A 10 -47.22 20.15 12.44
N VAL A 11 -48.04 19.20 12.91
CA VAL A 11 -47.57 17.86 13.31
C VAL A 11 -46.92 17.12 12.14
N VAL A 12 -47.48 17.20 10.94
CA VAL A 12 -46.91 16.57 9.73
C VAL A 12 -45.57 17.19 9.33
N LEU A 13 -45.44 18.53 9.44
CA LEU A 13 -44.18 19.23 9.17
C LEU A 13 -43.11 18.87 10.21
N ASP A 14 -43.46 18.87 11.50
CA ASP A 14 -42.54 18.50 12.58
C ASP A 14 -42.07 17.04 12.43
N HIS A 15 -42.95 16.10 12.07
CA HIS A 15 -42.56 14.72 11.80
C HIS A 15 -41.61 14.60 10.60
N ARG A 16 -41.88 15.34 9.52
CA ARG A 16 -41.01 15.34 8.34
C ARG A 16 -39.62 15.92 8.64
N GLU A 17 -39.54 16.99 9.42
CA GLU A 17 -38.26 17.58 9.84
C GLU A 17 -37.46 16.59 10.72
N VAL A 18 -38.14 15.85 11.60
CA VAL A 18 -37.51 14.80 12.41
C VAL A 18 -36.98 13.66 11.54
N ASP A 19 -37.76 13.20 10.57
CA ASP A 19 -37.36 12.12 9.64
C ASP A 19 -36.16 12.55 8.78
N GLU A 20 -36.16 13.79 8.26
CA GLU A 20 -35.03 14.36 7.51
C GLU A 20 -33.77 14.47 8.39
N THR A 21 -33.92 14.85 9.66
CA THR A 21 -32.80 14.93 10.61
C THR A 21 -32.23 13.54 10.94
N ILE A 22 -33.07 12.52 11.09
CA ILE A 22 -32.66 11.14 11.33
C ILE A 22 -31.91 10.59 10.10
N ALA A 23 -32.41 10.87 8.89
CA ALA A 23 -31.75 10.45 7.65
C ALA A 23 -30.36 11.09 7.51
N LEU A 24 -30.23 12.40 7.76
CA LEU A 24 -28.95 13.10 7.74
C LEU A 24 -27.96 12.54 8.76
N ARG A 25 -28.39 12.25 9.99
CA ARG A 25 -27.52 11.64 11.01
C ARG A 25 -26.99 10.29 10.56
N ARG A 26 -27.84 9.46 9.97
CA ARG A 26 -27.44 8.16 9.43
C ARG A 26 -26.40 8.29 8.32
N GLU A 27 -26.59 9.23 7.38
CA GLU A 27 -25.63 9.47 6.29
C GLU A 27 -24.27 9.96 6.82
N VAL A 28 -24.28 10.82 7.84
CA VAL A 28 -23.06 11.27 8.52
C VAL A 28 -22.35 10.11 9.22
N ASP A 29 -23.07 9.28 9.96
CA ASP A 29 -22.50 8.11 10.66
C ASP A 29 -21.91 7.10 9.67
N GLU A 30 -22.60 6.83 8.55
CA GLU A 30 -22.11 5.97 7.47
C GLU A 30 -20.83 6.54 6.85
N THR A 31 -20.77 7.86 6.63
CA THR A 31 -19.58 8.54 6.10
C THR A 31 -18.38 8.45 7.07
N ILE A 32 -18.61 8.65 8.37
CA ILE A 32 -17.57 8.53 9.39
C ILE A 32 -17.03 7.10 9.43
N ALA A 33 -17.93 6.11 9.40
CA ALA A 33 -17.55 4.70 9.39
C ALA A 33 -16.71 4.33 8.15
N LEU A 34 -17.08 4.85 6.97
CA LEU A 34 -16.32 4.63 5.74
C LEU A 34 -14.93 5.28 5.78
N ARG A 35 -14.83 6.53 6.26
CA ARG A 35 -13.53 7.21 6.42
C ARG A 35 -12.60 6.45 7.36
N ARG A 36 -13.13 5.93 8.46
CA ARG A 36 -12.34 5.10 9.38
C ARG A 36 -11.81 3.84 8.71
N LYS A 37 -12.66 3.10 7.99
CA LYS A 37 -12.25 1.89 7.25
C LYS A 37 -11.21 2.20 6.18
N LEU A 38 -11.34 3.34 5.48
CA LEU A 38 -10.36 3.78 4.50
C LEU A 38 -9.00 4.03 5.15
N ALA A 39 -8.98 4.75 6.28
CA ALA A 39 -7.74 5.00 7.02
C ALA A 39 -7.10 3.71 7.55
N GLU A 40 -7.90 2.76 8.05
CA GLU A 40 -7.41 1.44 8.47
C GLU A 40 -6.81 0.65 7.29
N ALA A 41 -7.43 0.73 6.10
CA ALA A 41 -6.91 0.10 4.89
C ALA A 41 -5.61 0.74 4.38
N GLU A 42 -5.53 2.07 4.40
CA GLU A 42 -4.34 2.82 4.01
C GLU A 42 -3.16 2.53 4.94
N ALA A 43 -3.40 2.47 6.26
CA ALA A 43 -2.39 2.07 7.22
C ALA A 43 -1.92 0.61 7.03
N ALA A 44 -2.84 -0.29 6.66
CA ALA A 44 -2.52 -1.71 6.47
C ALA A 44 -1.74 -1.98 5.16
N CYS A 45 -2.03 -1.24 4.09
CA CYS A 45 -1.40 -1.40 2.78
C CYS A 45 -1.23 -0.04 2.08
N PRO A 46 -0.26 0.78 2.51
CA PRO A 46 -0.11 2.15 2.03
C PRO A 46 0.22 2.20 0.54
N ALA A 47 0.93 1.18 0.02
CA ALA A 47 1.26 1.07 -1.40
C ALA A 47 0.04 1.14 -2.34
N ILE A 48 -1.14 0.65 -1.92
CA ILE A 48 -2.35 0.72 -2.76
C ILE A 48 -2.78 2.17 -3.03
N PHE A 49 -2.49 3.06 -2.10
CA PHE A 49 -2.87 4.47 -2.14
C PHE A 49 -1.70 5.39 -2.55
N ALA A 50 -0.59 4.80 -2.98
CA ALA A 50 0.64 5.51 -3.31
C ALA A 50 0.49 6.44 -4.53
N GLU A 51 1.22 7.54 -4.49
CA GLU A 51 1.50 8.43 -5.61
C GLU A 51 2.89 8.13 -6.19
N ILE A 52 3.07 8.39 -7.50
CA ILE A 52 4.36 8.12 -8.18
C ILE A 52 5.48 8.89 -7.47
N GLY A 53 6.56 8.19 -7.14
CA GLY A 53 7.69 8.71 -6.37
C GLY A 53 7.61 8.44 -4.86
N ASP A 54 6.48 7.94 -4.35
CA ASP A 54 6.39 7.50 -2.95
C ASP A 54 7.39 6.37 -2.68
N MET A 55 8.04 6.48 -1.53
CA MET A 55 9.03 5.51 -1.08
C MET A 55 8.41 4.50 -0.13
N PHE A 56 8.88 3.26 -0.22
CA PHE A 56 8.43 2.15 0.60
C PHE A 56 9.59 1.27 1.03
N GLU A 57 9.57 0.87 2.30
CA GLU A 57 10.38 -0.23 2.80
C GLU A 57 9.55 -1.50 2.84
N HIS A 58 10.20 -2.62 2.57
CA HIS A 58 9.53 -3.89 2.75
C HIS A 58 9.61 -4.36 4.21
N ARG A 59 8.45 -4.53 4.86
CA ARG A 59 8.37 -5.09 6.21
C ARG A 59 9.06 -6.45 6.26
N ARG A 60 9.92 -6.65 7.26
CA ARG A 60 10.48 -7.95 7.60
C ARG A 60 9.34 -8.90 8.04
N ASP A 61 9.18 -10.00 7.33
CA ASP A 61 8.34 -11.13 7.78
C ASP A 61 9.23 -12.08 8.60
N GLU A 62 8.67 -12.72 9.63
CA GLU A 62 9.40 -13.67 10.49
C GLU A 62 9.99 -14.85 9.71
N ARG A 63 9.45 -15.14 8.51
CA ARG A 63 9.96 -16.17 7.61
C ARG A 63 11.24 -15.75 6.87
N MET A 64 11.61 -14.46 6.90
CA MET A 64 12.83 -13.94 6.29
C MET A 64 14.00 -14.05 7.27
N GLN A 65 15.10 -14.65 6.82
CA GLN A 65 16.32 -14.79 7.63
C GLN A 65 17.38 -13.80 7.12
N ASN A 66 17.97 -13.02 8.04
CA ASN A 66 19.09 -12.08 7.76
C ASN A 66 18.80 -11.00 6.70
N TYR A 67 17.56 -10.56 6.60
CA TYR A 67 17.13 -9.60 5.57
C TYR A 67 17.36 -8.15 6.00
N GLU A 68 18.11 -7.36 5.25
CA GLU A 68 18.15 -5.90 5.40
C GLU A 68 16.93 -5.25 4.73
N PRO A 69 16.36 -4.16 5.28
CA PRO A 69 15.23 -3.49 4.64
C PRO A 69 15.66 -2.99 3.26
N ASP A 70 14.98 -3.43 2.21
CA ASP A 70 15.12 -2.85 0.89
C ASP A 70 14.16 -1.67 0.73
N LEU A 71 14.67 -0.62 0.10
CA LEU A 71 13.94 0.60 -0.22
C LEU A 71 13.49 0.59 -1.68
N PHE A 72 12.22 0.91 -1.89
CA PHE A 72 11.56 0.90 -3.19
C PHE A 72 10.89 2.23 -3.48
N GLU A 73 10.97 2.66 -4.73
CA GLU A 73 10.19 3.77 -5.27
C GLU A 73 8.98 3.21 -6.03
N TYR A 74 7.79 3.76 -5.78
CA TYR A 74 6.60 3.42 -6.55
C TYR A 74 6.55 4.19 -7.87
N LEU A 75 6.47 3.45 -8.98
CA LEU A 75 6.47 4.01 -10.34
C LEU A 75 5.08 4.10 -10.99
N GLY A 76 4.03 3.73 -10.26
CA GLY A 76 2.65 3.75 -10.76
C GLY A 76 2.08 2.35 -11.03
N ARG A 77 1.19 2.24 -12.02
CA ARG A 77 0.47 1.00 -12.30
C ARG A 77 0.67 0.52 -13.72
N THR A 78 0.67 -0.80 -13.90
CA THR A 78 0.77 -1.44 -15.21
C THR A 78 -0.46 -1.09 -16.07
N ALA A 79 -0.23 -0.78 -17.35
CA ALA A 79 -1.31 -0.67 -18.34
C ALA A 79 -1.90 -2.04 -18.73
N GLY A 80 -1.23 -3.12 -18.32
CA GLY A 80 -1.48 -4.49 -18.76
C GLY A 80 -0.66 -4.81 -20.01
N SER A 81 -0.08 -6.00 -20.05
CA SER A 81 0.65 -6.47 -21.22
C SER A 81 -0.30 -7.22 -22.17
N SER A 82 -0.20 -6.96 -23.46
CA SER A 82 -0.78 -7.81 -24.51
C SER A 82 0.15 -8.96 -24.91
N VAL A 83 1.41 -8.89 -24.49
CA VAL A 83 2.47 -9.85 -24.80
C VAL A 83 2.58 -10.84 -23.65
N SER A 84 2.40 -12.12 -23.97
CA SER A 84 2.62 -13.16 -22.99
C SER A 84 4.08 -13.61 -23.03
N HIS A 85 4.73 -13.62 -21.88
CA HIS A 85 6.12 -14.05 -21.74
C HIS A 85 6.16 -15.52 -21.35
N THR A 86 7.06 -16.28 -21.98
CA THR A 86 7.29 -17.67 -21.60
C THR A 86 8.23 -17.69 -20.40
N THR A 87 7.78 -18.28 -19.30
CA THR A 87 8.59 -18.48 -18.11
C THR A 87 9.62 -19.57 -18.35
N ILE A 88 10.66 -19.60 -17.52
CA ILE A 88 11.73 -20.61 -17.56
C ILE A 88 11.18 -22.05 -17.41
N HIS A 89 9.98 -22.21 -16.85
CA HIS A 89 9.29 -23.49 -16.68
C HIS A 89 8.26 -23.81 -17.79
N GLY A 90 8.24 -23.05 -18.88
CA GLY A 90 7.35 -23.28 -20.02
C GLY A 90 5.90 -22.81 -19.80
N GLY A 91 5.65 -22.05 -18.73
CA GLY A 91 4.37 -21.36 -18.52
C GLY A 91 4.31 -20.05 -19.31
N THR A 92 3.11 -19.56 -19.59
CA THR A 92 2.92 -18.29 -20.29
C THR A 92 2.28 -17.31 -19.31
N VAL A 93 2.92 -16.15 -19.09
CA VAL A 93 2.43 -15.15 -18.13
C VAL A 93 2.17 -13.83 -18.82
N THR A 94 1.04 -13.23 -18.46
CA THR A 94 0.62 -11.90 -18.91
C THR A 94 0.40 -11.04 -17.67
N VAL A 95 1.11 -9.93 -17.58
CA VAL A 95 0.92 -8.94 -16.51
C VAL A 95 -0.41 -8.24 -16.73
N ALA A 96 -1.33 -8.37 -15.77
CA ALA A 96 -2.63 -7.70 -15.85
C ALA A 96 -2.49 -6.19 -15.63
N ALA A 97 -3.48 -5.43 -16.10
CA ALA A 97 -3.57 -4.01 -15.82
C ALA A 97 -3.81 -3.76 -14.32
N GLY A 98 -3.28 -2.64 -13.80
CA GLY A 98 -3.51 -2.18 -12.43
C GLY A 98 -2.60 -2.78 -11.37
N TRP A 99 -1.63 -3.62 -11.74
CA TRP A 99 -0.56 -4.07 -10.83
C TRP A 99 0.33 -2.89 -10.49
N LEU A 100 0.88 -2.86 -9.28
CA LEU A 100 1.72 -1.78 -8.78
C LEU A 100 3.16 -2.02 -9.23
N ILE A 101 3.82 -0.98 -9.75
CA ILE A 101 5.20 -1.03 -10.24
C ILE A 101 6.11 -0.41 -9.18
N PHE A 102 7.20 -1.11 -8.87
CA PHE A 102 8.20 -0.65 -7.91
C PHE A 102 9.59 -0.75 -8.53
N LYS A 103 10.45 0.19 -8.16
CA LYS A 103 11.87 0.19 -8.49
C LYS A 103 12.67 0.06 -7.21
N HIS A 104 13.59 -0.90 -7.17
CA HIS A 104 14.57 -0.99 -6.08
C HIS A 104 15.56 0.18 -6.15
N ILE A 105 15.78 0.83 -5.01
CA ILE A 105 16.63 2.02 -4.90
C ILE A 105 17.84 1.74 -4.01
N ALA A 106 17.67 1.04 -2.88
CA ALA A 106 18.73 0.78 -1.92
C ALA A 106 18.48 -0.49 -1.09
N GLY A 107 19.55 -1.05 -0.54
CA GLY A 107 19.56 -2.28 0.25
C GLY A 107 20.26 -3.44 -0.47
N THR A 108 20.01 -4.66 -0.02
CA THR A 108 20.62 -5.88 -0.56
C THR A 108 20.18 -6.23 -1.99
N GLY A 109 19.06 -5.67 -2.44
CA GLY A 109 18.56 -5.82 -3.80
C GLY A 109 18.11 -7.23 -4.19
N PHE A 110 17.86 -7.39 -5.48
CA PHE A 110 17.34 -8.62 -6.08
C PHE A 110 18.32 -9.79 -6.05
N GLY A 111 19.62 -9.56 -5.95
CA GLY A 111 20.64 -10.60 -6.08
C GLY A 111 20.70 -11.57 -4.90
N ASP A 112 20.87 -11.04 -3.69
CA ASP A 112 21.25 -11.89 -2.55
C ASP A 112 20.08 -12.26 -1.63
N TYR A 113 19.01 -11.45 -1.58
CA TYR A 113 17.89 -11.71 -0.67
C TYR A 113 16.49 -11.43 -1.23
N TYR A 114 16.26 -10.34 -1.97
CA TYR A 114 14.91 -10.08 -2.50
C TYR A 114 14.52 -11.10 -3.59
N GLY A 115 15.47 -11.44 -4.48
CA GLY A 115 15.30 -12.48 -5.50
C GLY A 115 15.72 -13.87 -5.06
N ALA A 116 16.15 -14.06 -3.81
CA ALA A 116 16.54 -15.38 -3.31
C ALA A 116 15.37 -16.37 -3.37
N VAL A 117 15.66 -17.58 -3.84
CA VAL A 117 14.71 -18.69 -3.93
C VAL A 117 14.90 -19.58 -2.71
N ASN A 118 13.80 -19.94 -2.03
CA ASN A 118 13.72 -20.70 -0.77
C ASN A 118 14.04 -19.88 0.50
N GLY A 119 13.11 -19.01 0.88
CA GLY A 119 13.18 -18.19 2.10
C GLY A 119 13.44 -16.70 1.84
N GLY A 120 13.50 -16.31 0.57
CA GLY A 120 13.60 -14.91 0.16
C GLY A 120 12.24 -14.22 0.12
N MET A 121 12.30 -12.92 -0.16
CA MET A 121 11.14 -12.05 -0.17
C MET A 121 10.02 -12.54 -1.09
N ARG A 122 10.38 -12.95 -2.30
CA ARG A 122 9.43 -13.45 -3.30
C ARG A 122 8.64 -14.66 -2.81
N ASP A 123 9.23 -15.54 -2.00
CA ASP A 123 8.48 -16.69 -1.45
C ASP A 123 7.45 -16.25 -0.41
N VAL A 124 7.81 -15.27 0.43
CA VAL A 124 6.95 -14.73 1.48
C VAL A 124 5.66 -14.16 0.89
N ILE A 125 5.79 -13.35 -0.17
CA ILE A 125 4.65 -12.73 -0.86
C ILE A 125 4.08 -13.63 -1.96
N GLY A 126 4.68 -14.78 -2.24
CA GLY A 126 4.28 -15.68 -3.33
C GLY A 126 4.42 -15.04 -4.72
N ALA A 127 5.46 -14.24 -4.92
CA ALA A 127 5.87 -13.65 -6.19
C ALA A 127 6.83 -14.56 -7.00
N TRP A 128 6.62 -15.87 -6.89
CA TRP A 128 7.28 -16.88 -7.72
C TRP A 128 6.34 -17.38 -8.82
N PRO A 129 6.78 -17.58 -10.08
CA PRO A 129 8.14 -17.42 -10.61
C PRO A 129 8.48 -15.99 -11.04
N GLU A 130 9.77 -15.65 -10.99
CA GLU A 130 10.31 -14.31 -11.20
C GLU A 130 9.86 -13.63 -12.50
N ALA A 131 9.85 -14.37 -13.61
CA ALA A 131 9.43 -13.87 -14.91
C ALA A 131 8.01 -13.27 -14.95
N SER A 132 7.14 -13.68 -14.02
CA SER A 132 5.75 -13.22 -13.95
C SER A 132 5.60 -11.76 -13.48
N TYR A 133 6.64 -11.22 -12.85
CA TYR A 133 6.58 -9.96 -12.12
C TYR A 133 7.50 -8.90 -12.71
N TRP A 134 8.17 -9.19 -13.83
CA TRP A 134 8.93 -8.17 -14.57
C TRP A 134 8.01 -7.27 -15.38
N VAL A 135 8.41 -6.01 -15.50
CA VAL A 135 7.78 -5.04 -16.40
C VAL A 135 8.62 -4.96 -17.66
N TYR A 136 8.07 -5.50 -18.76
CA TYR A 136 8.70 -5.46 -20.07
C TYR A 136 8.26 -4.22 -20.85
N ASP A 137 9.19 -3.59 -21.55
CA ASP A 137 8.89 -2.56 -22.53
C ASP A 137 8.37 -3.17 -23.85
N ASP A 138 8.01 -2.30 -24.80
CA ASP A 138 7.51 -2.70 -26.12
C ASP A 138 8.55 -3.46 -26.95
N GLU A 139 9.84 -3.38 -26.60
CA GLU A 139 10.93 -4.13 -27.23
C GLU A 139 11.16 -5.50 -26.56
N GLY A 140 10.41 -5.82 -25.50
CA GLY A 140 10.55 -7.04 -24.72
C GLY A 140 11.76 -7.04 -23.79
N LYS A 141 12.35 -5.88 -23.50
CA LYS A 141 13.41 -5.71 -22.50
C LYS A 141 12.79 -5.33 -21.15
N TYR A 142 13.49 -5.59 -20.07
CA TYR A 142 13.09 -5.20 -18.72
C TYR A 142 14.28 -4.63 -17.95
N ASP A 143 14.00 -3.81 -16.95
CA ASP A 143 14.98 -3.36 -15.96
C ASP A 143 14.97 -4.34 -14.78
N GLU A 144 16.13 -4.89 -14.44
CA GLU A 144 16.30 -5.86 -13.35
C GLU A 144 15.99 -5.28 -11.96
N ASN A 145 15.92 -3.96 -11.83
CA ASN A 145 15.53 -3.29 -10.60
C ASN A 145 14.04 -2.93 -10.56
N VAL A 146 13.29 -3.13 -11.65
CA VAL A 146 11.88 -2.76 -11.76
C VAL A 146 11.01 -3.99 -11.86
N PHE A 147 10.07 -4.12 -10.94
CA PHE A 147 9.13 -5.22 -10.90
C PHE A 147 7.72 -4.69 -10.65
N CYS A 148 6.73 -5.56 -10.81
CA CYS A 148 5.36 -5.26 -10.50
C CYS A 148 4.74 -6.34 -9.64
N LEU A 149 3.77 -5.97 -8.80
CA LEU A 149 3.01 -6.88 -7.96
C LEU A 149 1.52 -6.62 -8.06
N PRO A 150 0.68 -7.66 -8.01
CA PRO A 150 -0.75 -7.45 -7.87
C PRO A 150 -1.07 -6.81 -6.50
N PRO A 151 -2.17 -6.05 -6.40
CA PRO A 151 -2.51 -5.31 -5.19
C PRO A 151 -2.57 -6.14 -3.91
N ASP A 152 -3.06 -7.38 -3.99
CA ASP A 152 -3.18 -8.31 -2.86
C ASP A 152 -1.83 -8.81 -2.31
N LYS A 153 -0.74 -8.58 -3.06
CA LYS A 153 0.63 -8.95 -2.68
C LYS A 153 1.47 -7.78 -2.19
N CYS A 154 0.90 -6.57 -2.15
CA CYS A 154 1.60 -5.37 -1.70
C CYS A 154 1.47 -5.11 -0.18
N TYR A 155 0.87 -6.04 0.57
CA TYR A 155 0.56 -5.87 1.98
C TYR A 155 1.77 -5.75 2.91
N CYS A 156 2.98 -6.03 2.42
CA CYS A 156 4.21 -5.89 3.20
C CYS A 156 4.97 -4.58 2.96
N PHE A 157 4.61 -3.77 1.96
CA PHE A 157 5.23 -2.46 1.78
C PHE A 157 4.72 -1.49 2.84
N ARG A 158 5.65 -0.83 3.53
CA ARG A 158 5.39 0.17 4.56
C ARG A 158 6.07 1.46 4.16
N LYS A 159 5.54 2.59 4.62
CA LYS A 159 6.29 3.84 4.52
C LYS A 159 7.59 3.65 5.32
N PRO A 160 8.75 4.10 4.82
CA PRO A 160 10.00 4.07 5.57
C PRO A 160 9.76 4.69 6.94
N GLU A 161 10.27 4.06 8.00
CA GLU A 161 10.30 4.74 9.29
C GLU A 161 11.21 5.96 9.13
N GLU A 162 10.69 7.15 9.41
CA GLU A 162 11.56 8.30 9.61
C GLU A 162 12.38 7.94 10.85
N TYR A 163 13.60 7.45 10.66
CA TYR A 163 14.59 7.38 11.71
C TYR A 163 14.80 8.83 12.15
N MET A 164 14.04 9.25 13.17
CA MET A 164 14.42 10.40 13.95
C MET A 164 15.78 10.00 14.51
N ASP A 165 16.84 10.58 13.94
CA ASP A 165 18.15 10.61 14.55
C ASP A 165 17.90 11.18 15.96
N GLU A 166 17.75 10.30 16.94
CA GLU A 166 17.94 10.66 18.33
C GLU A 166 19.43 11.04 18.37
N GLU A 167 19.72 12.33 18.17
CA GLU A 167 21.03 12.89 18.46
C GLU A 167 21.33 12.44 19.90
N GLU A 168 22.20 11.43 20.02
CA GLU A 168 22.83 11.08 21.27
C GLU A 168 23.57 12.35 21.71
N ASP A 169 22.92 13.13 22.59
CA ASP A 169 23.55 14.18 23.38
C ASP A 169 24.61 13.46 24.22
N ASP A 170 25.78 13.25 23.62
CA ASP A 170 27.03 12.92 24.31
C ASP A 170 27.33 14.13 25.21
N GLU A 171 26.71 14.15 26.40
CA GLU A 171 27.13 14.99 27.51
C GLU A 171 28.58 14.58 27.83
N GLU A 172 29.54 15.32 27.27
CA GLU A 172 30.95 15.27 27.68
C GLU A 172 30.99 15.56 29.20
N GLU A 173 31.14 14.50 30.01
CA GLU A 173 31.51 14.64 31.43
C GLU A 173 32.87 15.34 31.49
N GLU A 174 32.88 16.62 31.88
CA GLU A 174 34.09 17.34 32.28
C GLU A 174 34.72 16.60 33.47
N ASP A 175 35.78 15.84 33.19
CA ASP A 175 36.70 15.30 34.19
C ASP A 175 37.43 16.46 34.92
N ASP A 176 36.77 17.01 35.95
CA ASP A 176 37.38 17.89 36.94
C ASP A 176 37.72 17.08 38.21
N VAL A 177 38.84 16.33 38.20
CA VAL A 177 39.45 15.83 39.44
C VAL A 177 40.99 15.84 39.40
N MET A 178 41.52 16.95 39.96
CA MET A 178 42.79 17.16 40.69
C MET A 178 44.15 17.21 39.98
#